data_AF-A0A4W6DE79-F1
#
_entry.id   AF-A0A4W6DE79-F1
#
_cell.length_a   1.000
_cell.length_b   1.000
_cell.length_c   1.000
_cell.angle_alpha   90.00
_cell.angle_beta   90.00
_cell.angle_gamma   90.00
#
_symmetry.space_group_name_H-M   'P 1'
#
loop_
_entity.id
_entity.type
_entity.pdbx_description
1 polymer ?
#
loop_
_entity_poly.entity_id
_entity_poly.type
_entity_poly.pdbx_seq_one_letter_code
_entity_poly.pdbx_strand_id
1 'polypeptide(L)'
;LWSQQSVNLNEVSRTVSEVINHPGYNSDTNNNDISLLRLSSTVDFTDYISPVCLAAEGSVFDAGTTCWVTGWGTIQTVFLPRFEHFLKTLQEVSVPVVSNTQCNAAYGSITSNMICAGLENGGKDSCQVMQKHPAEQGLWSRVYAEVF
;
A
#
# COMPACT_ATOMS: atom_id res chain seq x y z
N LEU A 1 -13.03 -2.35 -14.66
CA LEU A 1 -13.12 -3.31 -13.54
C LEU A 1 -12.09 -4.41 -13.79
N TRP A 2 -10.99 -4.38 -13.04
CA TRP A 2 -9.83 -5.24 -13.23
C TRP A 2 -10.04 -6.59 -12.52
N SER A 3 -10.09 -7.70 -13.25
CA SER A 3 -10.33 -9.04 -12.71
C SER A 3 -9.19 -10.02 -13.03
N GLN A 4 -8.74 -10.81 -12.05
CA GLN A 4 -7.74 -11.89 -12.21
C GLN A 4 -8.36 -13.23 -12.66
N GLN A 5 -9.62 -13.25 -13.08
CA GLN A 5 -10.41 -14.48 -13.23
C GLN A 5 -10.50 -15.03 -14.66
N SER A 6 -9.88 -14.35 -15.63
CA SER A 6 -9.82 -14.75 -17.03
C SER A 6 -8.48 -14.31 -17.63
N VAL A 7 -8.16 -14.74 -18.85
CA VAL A 7 -7.09 -14.09 -19.62
C VAL A 7 -7.45 -12.61 -19.71
N ASN A 8 -6.78 -11.78 -18.91
CA ASN A 8 -6.88 -10.34 -19.05
C ASN A 8 -6.02 -9.99 -20.26
N LEU A 9 -6.67 -9.75 -21.40
CA LEU A 9 -5.98 -9.42 -22.65
C LEU A 9 -5.17 -8.12 -22.56
N ASN A 10 -5.42 -7.30 -21.53
CA ASN A 10 -4.71 -6.06 -21.25
C ASN A 10 -3.60 -6.25 -20.19
N GLU A 11 -3.44 -7.45 -19.62
CA GLU A 11 -2.38 -7.74 -18.66
C GLU A 11 -1.09 -8.10 -19.39
N VAL A 12 0.01 -7.54 -18.90
CA VAL A 12 1.35 -7.80 -19.41
C VAL A 12 2.22 -8.29 -18.27
N SER A 13 2.73 -9.52 -18.38
CA SER A 13 3.67 -10.08 -17.42
C SER A 13 5.13 -9.79 -17.85
N ARG A 14 5.95 -9.37 -16.88
CA ARG A 14 7.39 -9.15 -17.01
C ARG A 14 8.11 -9.71 -15.80
N THR A 15 9.29 -10.28 -16.00
CA THR A 15 10.16 -10.66 -14.89
C THR A 15 10.93 -9.45 -14.39
N VAL A 16 11.34 -9.47 -13.13
CA VAL A 16 12.24 -8.46 -12.55
C VAL A 16 13.68 -8.84 -12.89
N SER A 17 14.44 -7.90 -13.47
CA SER A 17 15.86 -8.07 -13.76
C SER A 17 16.75 -7.62 -12.61
N GLU A 18 16.30 -6.65 -11.82
CA GLU A 18 17.07 -6.07 -10.72
C GLU A 18 16.14 -5.53 -9.64
N VAL A 19 16.52 -5.75 -8.38
CA VAL A 19 15.87 -5.19 -7.19
C VAL A 19 16.87 -4.25 -6.53
N ILE A 20 16.53 -2.97 -6.43
CA ILE A 20 17.39 -1.93 -5.85
C ILE A 20 16.72 -1.44 -4.57
N ASN A 21 17.18 -1.96 -3.43
CA ASN A 21 16.67 -1.55 -2.11
C ASN A 21 17.24 -0.19 -1.72
N HIS A 22 16.46 0.60 -0.98
CA HIS A 22 16.97 1.85 -0.44
C HIS A 22 18.16 1.58 0.51
N PRO A 23 19.35 2.22 0.29
CA PRO A 23 20.55 1.91 1.05
C PRO A 23 20.44 2.28 2.53
N GLY A 24 19.54 3.20 2.87
CA GLY A 24 19.23 3.60 4.24
C GLY A 24 18.04 2.87 4.87
N TYR A 25 17.55 1.76 4.29
CA TYR A 25 16.48 0.98 4.91
C TYR A 25 16.91 0.49 6.31
N ASN A 26 16.03 0.64 7.29
CA ASN A 26 16.25 0.21 8.66
C ASN A 26 15.09 -0.69 9.10
N SER A 27 15.37 -1.98 9.31
CA SER A 27 14.37 -3.00 9.66
C SER A 27 13.79 -2.86 11.07
N ASP A 28 14.50 -2.18 11.99
CA ASP A 28 14.01 -2.00 13.37
C ASP A 28 12.93 -0.91 13.43
N THR A 29 13.03 0.09 12.55
CA THR A 29 12.13 1.26 12.51
C THR A 29 11.18 1.25 11.31
N ASN A 30 11.43 0.38 10.33
CA ASN A 30 10.86 0.41 8.97
C ASN A 30 11.11 1.74 8.24
N ASN A 31 12.14 2.49 8.65
CA ASN A 31 12.45 3.74 7.99
C ASN A 31 13.05 3.49 6.61
N ASN A 32 12.66 4.30 5.62
CA ASN A 32 13.04 4.16 4.21
C ASN A 32 12.65 2.80 3.61
N ASP A 33 11.46 2.29 3.94
CA ASP A 33 10.88 1.10 3.34
C ASP A 33 10.40 1.38 1.91
N ILE A 34 11.37 1.42 0.98
CA ILE A 34 11.14 1.65 -0.45
C ILE A 34 12.19 0.89 -1.27
N SER A 35 11.77 0.35 -2.42
CA SER A 35 12.65 -0.33 -3.37
C SER A 35 12.25 -0.03 -4.80
N LEU A 36 13.21 -0.01 -5.72
CA LEU A 36 12.96 0.09 -7.15
C LEU A 36 13.09 -1.31 -7.79
N LEU A 37 12.12 -1.66 -8.62
CA LEU A 37 12.14 -2.89 -9.41
C LEU A 37 12.39 -2.54 -10.87
N ARG A 38 13.49 -3.05 -11.44
CA ARG A 38 13.77 -2.93 -12.86
C ARG A 38 13.19 -4.13 -13.59
N LEU A 39 12.29 -3.87 -14.55
CA LEU A 39 11.73 -4.94 -15.38
C LEU A 39 12.80 -5.49 -16.35
N SER A 40 12.66 -6.75 -16.76
CA SER A 40 13.55 -7.40 -17.74
C SER A 40 13.40 -6.87 -19.15
N SER A 41 12.26 -6.26 -19.47
CA SER A 41 12.00 -5.50 -20.68
C SER A 41 10.92 -4.45 -20.43
N THR A 42 10.82 -3.47 -21.33
CA THR A 42 9.83 -2.40 -21.23
C THR A 42 8.40 -2.93 -21.38
N VAL A 43 7.45 -2.13 -20.91
CA VAL A 43 6.02 -2.33 -21.09
C VAL A 43 5.48 -1.13 -21.87
N ASP A 44 4.67 -1.39 -22.88
CA ASP A 44 4.04 -0.33 -23.66
C ASP A 44 2.85 0.26 -22.91
N PHE A 45 2.73 1.58 -22.94
CA PHE A 45 1.61 2.26 -22.31
C PHE A 45 0.34 2.08 -23.15
N THR A 46 -0.76 1.87 -22.44
CA THR A 46 -2.09 1.65 -23.01
C THR A 46 -3.13 2.34 -22.12
N ASP A 47 -4.41 2.27 -22.50
CA ASP A 47 -5.52 2.72 -21.65
C ASP A 47 -5.59 1.97 -20.29
N TYR A 48 -4.85 0.86 -20.18
CA TYR A 48 -4.82 -0.06 -19.06
C TYR A 48 -3.48 0.03 -18.29
N ILE A 49 -2.40 0.44 -18.94
CA ILE A 49 -1.07 0.51 -18.35
C ILE A 49 -0.55 1.93 -18.49
N SER A 50 -0.51 2.66 -17.38
CA SER A 50 0.04 4.01 -17.34
C SER A 50 0.90 4.21 -16.09
N PRO A 51 1.95 5.05 -16.17
CA PRO A 51 2.72 5.42 -15.00
C PRO A 51 1.92 6.36 -14.10
N VAL A 52 2.16 6.25 -12.80
CA VAL A 52 1.71 7.27 -11.84
C VAL A 52 2.75 8.40 -11.79
N CYS A 53 2.30 9.60 -11.42
CA CYS A 53 3.21 10.71 -11.15
C CYS A 53 3.99 10.45 -9.85
N LEU A 54 5.10 11.18 -9.68
CA LEU A 54 5.81 11.25 -8.41
C LEU A 54 5.61 12.65 -7.79
N ALA A 55 5.50 12.70 -6.47
CA ALA A 55 5.39 13.93 -5.74
C ALA A 55 6.70 14.71 -5.84
N ALA A 56 6.60 16.04 -5.91
CA ALA A 56 7.79 16.87 -5.88
C ALA A 56 8.51 16.72 -4.52
N GLU A 57 9.83 16.89 -4.52
CA GLU A 57 10.60 16.87 -3.29
C GLU A 57 10.07 17.91 -2.29
N GLY A 58 9.87 17.50 -1.04
CA GLY A 58 9.33 18.38 0.00
C GLY A 58 7.82 18.62 -0.07
N SER A 59 7.08 17.88 -0.92
CA SER A 59 5.61 17.93 -0.91
C SER A 59 5.05 17.56 0.46
N VAL A 60 4.04 18.30 0.89
CA VAL A 60 3.33 18.07 2.16
C VAL A 60 1.88 17.73 1.84
N PHE A 61 1.37 16.68 2.49
CA PHE A 61 -0.02 16.28 2.39
C PHE A 61 -0.74 16.66 3.69
N ASP A 62 -1.65 17.61 3.61
CA ASP A 62 -2.34 18.14 4.79
C ASP A 62 -3.26 17.07 5.42
N ALA A 63 -3.34 17.07 6.75
CA ALA A 63 -4.26 16.20 7.46
C ALA A 63 -5.71 16.46 7.01
N GLY A 64 -6.49 15.38 6.83
CA GLY A 64 -7.83 15.44 6.27
C GLY A 64 -7.88 15.36 4.73
N THR A 65 -6.74 15.50 4.03
CA THR A 65 -6.69 15.26 2.58
C THR A 65 -7.14 13.84 2.28
N THR A 66 -8.14 13.69 1.40
CA THR A 66 -8.63 12.35 1.02
C THR A 66 -7.67 11.69 0.05
N CYS A 67 -7.20 10.50 0.38
CA CYS A 67 -6.43 9.64 -0.51
C CYS A 67 -7.17 8.31 -0.76
N TRP A 68 -6.70 7.58 -1.78
CA TRP A 68 -7.27 6.29 -2.18
C TRP A 68 -6.23 5.20 -2.00
N VAL A 69 -6.66 4.07 -1.43
CA VAL A 69 -5.88 2.86 -1.34
C VAL A 69 -6.55 1.82 -2.21
N THR A 70 -5.80 1.21 -3.14
CA THR A 70 -6.32 0.20 -4.07
C THR A 70 -5.55 -1.09 -3.94
N GLY A 71 -6.21 -2.24 -4.09
CA GLY A 71 -5.51 -3.52 -4.09
C GLY A 71 -6.45 -4.73 -4.17
N TRP A 72 -5.84 -5.91 -4.24
CA TRP A 72 -6.53 -7.22 -4.21
C TRP A 72 -6.39 -7.92 -2.85
N GLY A 73 -6.06 -7.16 -1.80
CA GLY A 73 -5.87 -7.66 -0.43
C GLY A 73 -7.14 -8.24 0.20
N THR A 74 -6.98 -8.95 1.31
CA THR A 74 -8.09 -9.59 2.04
C THR A 74 -9.02 -8.55 2.66
N ILE A 75 -10.32 -8.59 2.35
CA ILE A 75 -11.31 -7.64 2.90
C ILE A 75 -11.83 -7.96 4.31
N GLN A 76 -11.48 -9.11 4.88
CA GLN A 76 -12.00 -9.57 6.17
C GLN A 76 -11.03 -10.46 6.95
N THR A 77 -10.89 -10.22 8.25
CA THR A 77 -10.08 -10.99 9.22
C THR A 77 -10.77 -12.26 9.74
N VAL A 78 -11.84 -12.72 9.08
CA VAL A 78 -12.61 -13.88 9.54
C VAL A 78 -11.95 -15.15 9.03
N PHE A 79 -11.68 -16.11 9.92
CA PHE A 79 -11.24 -17.46 9.58
C PHE A 79 -12.34 -18.15 8.76
N LEU A 80 -12.30 -17.98 7.44
CA LEU A 80 -13.11 -18.74 6.49
C LEU A 80 -12.19 -19.66 5.67
N PRO A 81 -12.68 -20.84 5.25
CA PRO A 81 -11.88 -21.86 4.59
C PRO A 81 -11.11 -21.31 3.37
N ARG A 82 -9.87 -21.78 3.27
CA ARG A 82 -8.69 -21.22 2.59
C ARG A 82 -8.78 -20.95 1.07
N PHE A 83 -9.94 -21.11 0.43
CA PHE A 83 -10.04 -21.22 -1.03
C PHE A 83 -10.92 -20.18 -1.74
N GLU A 84 -11.62 -19.28 -1.04
CA GLU A 84 -12.56 -18.35 -1.71
C GLU A 84 -12.22 -16.85 -1.59
N HIS A 85 -11.10 -16.46 -0.98
CA HIS A 85 -10.90 -15.09 -0.47
C HIS A 85 -9.90 -14.18 -1.20
N PHE A 86 -9.30 -14.57 -2.33
CA PHE A 86 -8.69 -13.56 -3.19
C PHE A 86 -9.83 -12.83 -3.89
N LEU A 87 -10.04 -11.56 -3.53
CA LEU A 87 -10.92 -10.72 -4.31
C LEU A 87 -10.34 -10.66 -5.70
N LYS A 88 -11.10 -11.19 -6.63
CA LYS A 88 -10.64 -11.34 -8.01
C LYS A 88 -10.70 -9.99 -8.72
N THR A 89 -11.54 -9.09 -8.22
CA THR A 89 -11.68 -7.71 -8.70
C THR A 89 -10.89 -6.75 -7.82
N LEU A 90 -10.16 -5.81 -8.43
CA LEU A 90 -9.47 -4.73 -7.71
C LEU A 90 -10.47 -3.97 -6.83
N GLN A 91 -10.12 -3.79 -5.56
CA GLN A 91 -10.87 -2.97 -4.62
C GLN A 91 -10.22 -1.60 -4.46
N GLU A 92 -11.01 -0.63 -4.04
CA GLU A 92 -10.54 0.70 -3.66
C GLU A 92 -11.26 1.18 -2.40
N VAL A 93 -10.56 1.97 -1.60
CA VAL A 93 -11.12 2.61 -0.41
C VAL A 93 -10.54 3.99 -0.24
N SER A 94 -11.39 4.97 0.06
CA SER A 94 -10.97 6.32 0.42
C SER A 94 -10.76 6.45 1.93
N VAL A 95 -9.63 7.05 2.31
CA VAL A 95 -9.23 7.34 3.69
C VAL A 95 -8.60 8.74 3.77
N PRO A 96 -8.74 9.47 4.89
CA PRO A 96 -8.09 10.76 5.06
C PRO A 96 -6.64 10.59 5.54
N VAL A 97 -5.76 11.48 5.12
CA VAL A 97 -4.41 11.64 5.68
C VAL A 97 -4.51 12.06 7.15
N VAL A 98 -3.67 11.45 7.99
CA VAL A 98 -3.57 11.70 9.43
C VAL A 98 -2.20 12.32 9.71
N SER A 99 -2.16 13.36 10.52
CA SER A 99 -0.89 14.02 10.87
C SER A 99 0.07 13.05 11.57
N ASN A 100 1.37 13.16 11.30
CA ASN A 100 2.39 12.34 11.96
C ASN A 100 2.36 12.54 13.48
N THR A 101 2.01 13.73 13.99
CA THR A 101 1.86 13.97 15.43
C THR A 101 0.76 13.09 16.03
N GLN A 102 -0.42 13.05 15.40
CA GLN A 102 -1.55 12.23 15.86
C GLN A 102 -1.22 10.74 15.73
N CYS A 103 -0.62 10.34 14.61
CA CYS A 103 -0.23 8.95 14.38
C CYS A 103 0.85 8.50 15.39
N ASN A 104 1.85 9.32 15.64
CA ASN A 104 2.92 8.99 16.57
C ASN A 104 2.44 8.93 18.03
N ALA A 105 1.38 9.65 18.40
CA ALA A 105 0.74 9.49 19.70
C ALA A 105 0.11 8.10 19.89
N ALA A 106 -0.28 7.43 18.80
CA ALA A 106 -0.82 6.06 18.83
C ALA A 106 0.26 4.97 18.70
N TYR A 107 1.29 5.18 17.88
CA TYR A 107 2.29 4.15 17.54
C TYR A 107 3.69 4.34 18.15
N GLY A 108 4.01 5.54 18.62
CA GLY A 108 5.31 5.89 19.23
C GLY A 108 6.55 5.80 18.33
N SER A 109 6.40 5.38 17.06
CA SER A 109 7.52 5.03 16.17
C SER A 109 7.29 5.44 14.70
N ILE A 110 6.67 6.61 14.48
CA ILE A 110 6.46 7.18 13.14
C ILE A 110 7.60 8.15 12.82
N THR A 111 8.31 7.93 11.70
CA THR A 111 9.39 8.83 11.25
C THR A 111 8.85 9.92 10.32
N SER A 112 9.69 10.91 9.98
CA SER A 112 9.35 11.93 8.97
C SER A 112 9.22 11.38 7.55
N ASN A 113 9.70 10.16 7.30
CA ASN A 113 9.66 9.51 5.99
C ASN A 113 8.45 8.57 5.86
N MET A 114 7.48 8.69 6.78
CA MET A 114 6.24 7.93 6.80
C MET A 114 5.04 8.90 6.75
N ILE A 115 3.94 8.46 6.14
CA ILE A 115 2.65 9.14 6.11
C ILE A 115 1.62 8.20 6.71
N CYS A 116 0.67 8.74 7.48
CA CYS A 116 -0.44 7.97 8.01
C CYS A 116 -1.75 8.35 7.30
N ALA A 117 -2.63 7.38 7.11
CA ALA A 117 -3.98 7.61 6.61
C ALA A 117 -4.95 6.59 7.20
N GLY A 118 -6.17 7.00 7.49
CA GLY A 118 -7.16 6.13 8.14
C GLY A 118 -8.24 6.91 8.88
N LEU A 119 -9.23 6.19 9.39
CA LEU A 119 -10.33 6.77 10.18
C LEU A 119 -10.10 6.53 11.68
N GLU A 120 -10.42 7.51 12.52
CA GLU A 120 -10.32 7.40 13.99
C GLU A 120 -11.02 6.18 14.59
N ASN A 121 -12.13 5.78 13.99
CA ASN A 121 -12.91 4.65 14.44
C ASN A 121 -12.59 3.33 13.69
N GLY A 122 -11.54 3.32 12.86
CA GLY A 122 -11.19 2.21 11.99
C GLY A 122 -12.23 1.94 10.90
N GLY A 123 -12.34 0.67 10.49
CA GLY A 123 -13.37 0.19 9.55
C GLY A 123 -13.05 0.33 8.06
N LYS A 124 -11.99 1.05 7.70
CA LYS A 124 -11.45 1.16 6.34
C LYS A 124 -9.94 1.14 6.39
N ASP A 125 -9.33 0.16 5.73
CA ASP A 125 -7.89 -0.01 5.85
C ASP A 125 -7.23 -0.81 4.71
N SER A 126 -5.92 -0.64 4.55
CA SER A 126 -5.07 -1.57 3.80
C SER A 126 -4.90 -2.86 4.61
N CYS A 127 -5.14 -4.02 4.02
CA CYS A 127 -4.88 -5.31 4.68
C CYS A 127 -3.79 -6.07 3.91
N GLN A 128 -2.67 -6.33 4.58
CA GLN A 128 -1.67 -7.27 4.09
C GLN A 128 -2.01 -8.69 4.58
N VAL A 129 -1.68 -9.69 3.76
CA VAL A 129 -1.72 -11.11 4.13
C VAL A 129 -0.49 -11.41 5.02
N MET A 130 -0.40 -10.79 6.19
CA MET A 130 0.61 -11.17 7.19
C MET A 130 -0.02 -12.14 8.19
N GLN A 131 0.59 -13.32 8.35
CA GLN A 131 0.28 -14.21 9.47
C GLN A 131 0.41 -13.41 10.77
N LYS A 132 -0.70 -13.29 11.49
CA LYS A 132 -0.84 -12.54 12.72
C LYS A 132 0.24 -12.92 13.74
N HIS A 133 1.19 -12.03 14.05
CA HIS A 133 1.89 -12.05 15.34
C HIS A 133 1.01 -11.35 16.39
N PRO A 134 0.88 -11.86 17.64
CA PRO A 134 -0.27 -11.57 18.50
C PRO A 134 -0.27 -10.22 19.25
N ALA A 135 0.47 -9.19 18.83
CA ALA A 135 0.81 -8.07 19.71
C ALA A 135 0.40 -6.65 19.26
N GLU A 136 -0.22 -6.43 18.10
CA GLU A 136 -0.59 -5.07 17.69
C GLU A 136 -2.07 -4.75 17.96
N GLN A 137 -2.31 -4.05 19.08
CA GLN A 137 -3.57 -3.41 19.47
C GLN A 137 -3.53 -1.92 19.10
N GLY A 138 -3.37 -1.62 17.81
CA GLY A 138 -3.41 -0.25 17.26
C GLY A 138 -4.44 -0.14 16.14
N LEU A 139 -5.37 0.83 16.23
CA LEU A 139 -6.57 1.01 15.38
C LEU A 139 -6.32 1.75 14.04
N TRP A 140 -5.10 1.68 13.52
CA TRP A 140 -4.69 2.35 12.29
C TRP A 140 -3.67 1.47 11.55
N SER A 141 -3.76 1.39 10.24
CA SER A 141 -2.65 0.80 9.47
C SER A 141 -1.61 1.84 9.12
N ARG A 142 -0.37 1.37 9.06
CA ARG A 142 0.69 2.05 8.32
C ARG A 142 0.35 1.95 6.85
N VAL A 143 -0.27 3.00 6.30
CA VAL A 143 -0.39 3.12 4.86
C VAL A 143 1.00 3.49 4.35
N TYR A 144 1.75 2.49 3.93
CA TYR A 144 2.86 2.74 3.02
C TYR A 144 2.23 3.41 1.80
N ALA A 145 2.55 4.68 1.60
CA ALA A 145 2.20 5.37 0.39
C ALA A 145 2.93 4.66 -0.75
N GLU A 146 2.30 3.62 -1.30
CA GLU A 146 2.67 3.05 -2.57
C GLU A 146 2.36 4.11 -3.63
N VAL A 147 3.39 4.93 -3.87
CA VAL A 147 3.62 5.82 -5.00
C VAL A 147 2.65 7.01 -5.10
N PHE A 148 3.09 8.15 -4.56
CA PHE A 148 2.64 9.49 -4.98
C PHE A 148 3.73 10.23 -5.71
#